data_AF-A0A0K2CS20-F1
#
_entry.id   AF-A0A0K2CS20-F1
#
_cell.length_a   1.000
_cell.length_b   1.000
_cell.length_c   1.000
_cell.angle_alpha   90.00
_cell.angle_beta   90.00
_cell.angle_gamma   90.00
#
_symmetry.space_group_name_H-M   'P 1'
#
loop_
_entity.id
_entity.type
_entity.pdbx_description
1 polymer ?
#
loop_
_entity_poly.entity_id
_entity_poly.type
_entity_poly.pdbx_seq_one_letter_code
_entity_poly.pdbx_strand_id
1 'polypeptide(L)' 'MRKRNPFREELKLARSQRKKLQTIVDKLNDMSAEWADWHGGLETDFYLLAEAVYPQLAVLDEQITEWARGEGDPREDG' A
#
# COMPACT_ATOMS: atom_id res chain seq x y z
N MET A 1 1.18 -33.01 9.17
CA MET A 1 0.15 -32.09 8.62
C MET A 1 0.66 -30.67 8.71
N ARG A 2 0.78 -29.94 7.60
CA ARG A 2 1.19 -28.53 7.61
C ARG A 2 0.00 -27.73 8.15
N LYS A 3 0.12 -27.11 9.34
CA LYS A 3 -0.95 -26.28 9.91
C LYS A 3 -1.30 -25.17 8.90
N ARG A 4 -2.59 -25.00 8.61
CA ARG A 4 -3.07 -23.93 7.73
C ARG A 4 -2.73 -22.60 8.39
N ASN A 5 -2.12 -21.69 7.63
CA ASN A 5 -1.77 -20.36 8.12
C ASN A 5 -3.06 -19.67 8.66
N PRO A 6 -3.07 -19.21 9.92
CA PRO A 6 -4.25 -18.59 10.52
C PRO A 6 -4.66 -17.28 9.84
N PHE A 7 -3.72 -16.54 9.24
CA PHE A 7 -3.93 -15.22 8.61
C PHE A 7 -4.27 -15.28 7.12
N ARG A 8 -4.91 -16.35 6.66
CA ARG A 8 -5.09 -16.59 5.21
C ARG A 8 -5.96 -15.52 4.55
N GLU A 9 -7.02 -15.07 5.21
CA GLU A 9 -7.96 -14.12 4.62
C GLU A 9 -7.40 -12.69 4.69
N GLU A 10 -6.74 -12.35 5.80
CA GLU A 10 -6.00 -11.12 6.03
C GLU A 10 -4.89 -10.94 4.99
N LEU A 11 -4.11 -12.00 4.72
CA LEU A 11 -3.11 -12.00 3.64
C LEU A 11 -3.72 -11.73 2.26
N LYS A 12 -4.88 -12.31 1.98
CA LYS A 12 -5.58 -12.11 0.70
C LYS A 12 -6.05 -10.66 0.58
N LEU A 13 -6.59 -10.11 1.66
CA LEU A 13 -7.06 -8.73 1.72
C LEU A 13 -5.90 -7.73 1.59
N ALA A 14 -4.86 -7.86 2.41
CA ALA A 14 -3.70 -6.95 2.41
C ALA A 14 -2.98 -6.95 1.06
N ARG A 15 -2.80 -8.11 0.42
CA ARG A 15 -2.22 -8.17 -0.95
C ARG A 15 -3.08 -7.45 -1.97
N SER A 16 -4.40 -7.60 -1.87
CA SER A 16 -5.35 -6.91 -2.74
C SER A 16 -5.30 -5.39 -2.52
N GLN A 17 -5.28 -4.93 -1.27
CA GLN A 17 -5.17 -3.51 -0.92
C GLN A 17 -3.83 -2.92 -1.34
N ARG A 18 -2.71 -3.59 -1.04
CA ARG A 18 -1.36 -3.18 -1.48
C ARG A 18 -1.32 -2.97 -2.99
N LYS A 19 -1.85 -3.92 -3.77
CA LYS A 19 -1.90 -3.79 -5.23
C LYS A 19 -2.71 -2.57 -5.68
N LYS A 20 -3.86 -2.31 -5.06
CA LYS A 20 -4.69 -1.14 -5.37
C LYS A 20 -3.99 0.18 -5.03
N LEU A 21 -3.34 0.25 -3.86
CA LEU A 21 -2.58 1.44 -3.44
C LEU A 21 -1.37 1.68 -4.35
N GLN A 22 -0.66 0.63 -4.76
CA GLN A 22 0.43 0.77 -5.73
C GLN A 22 -0.10 1.36 -7.05
N THR A 23 -1.22 0.86 -7.57
CA THR A 23 -1.85 1.43 -8.77
C THR A 23 -2.27 2.89 -8.58
N ILE A 24 -2.67 3.30 -7.38
CA ILE A 24 -2.99 4.70 -7.08
C ILE A 24 -1.72 5.56 -7.11
N VAL A 25 -0.64 5.11 -6.47
CA VAL A 25 0.66 5.78 -6.51
C VAL A 25 1.15 5.94 -7.95
N ASP A 26 1.12 4.86 -8.73
CA ASP A 26 1.57 4.89 -10.13
C ASP A 26 0.79 5.97 -10.92
N LYS A 27 -0.54 6.02 -10.76
CA LYS A 27 -1.38 7.03 -11.43
C LYS A 27 -1.15 8.45 -10.93
N LEU A 28 -0.89 8.64 -9.63
CA LEU A 28 -0.60 9.97 -9.08
C LEU A 28 0.73 10.50 -9.61
N ASN A 29 1.73 9.63 -9.74
CA ASN A 29 3.00 9.97 -10.35
C ASN A 29 2.85 10.28 -11.86
N ASP A 30 2.05 9.48 -12.58
CA ASP A 30 1.75 9.75 -14.00
C ASP A 30 1.07 11.13 -14.15
N MET A 31 0.04 11.42 -13.35
CA MET A 31 -0.64 12.72 -13.36
C MET A 31 0.30 13.87 -12.98
N SER A 32 1.19 13.69 -11.99
CA SER A 32 2.19 14.68 -11.62
C SER A 32 3.11 15.01 -12.81
N ALA A 33 3.61 13.98 -13.49
CA ALA A 33 4.49 14.13 -14.65
C ALA A 33 3.79 14.78 -15.87
N GLU A 34 2.48 14.57 -16.05
CA GLU A 34 1.69 15.26 -17.09
C GLU A 34 1.64 16.78 -16.90
N TRP A 35 1.77 17.27 -15.66
CA TRP A 35 1.79 18.70 -15.34
C TRP A 35 3.19 19.31 -15.28
N ALA A 36 4.23 18.49 -15.38
CA ALA A 36 5.61 18.97 -15.44
C ALA A 36 5.76 20.00 -16.57
N ASP A 37 6.55 21.04 -16.33
CA ASP A 37 6.79 22.18 -17.22
C ASP A 37 5.56 23.10 -17.50
N TRP A 38 4.34 22.70 -17.11
CA TRP A 38 3.11 23.44 -17.42
C TRP A 38 2.51 24.11 -16.18
N HIS A 39 2.47 23.38 -15.06
CA HIS A 39 1.88 23.88 -13.81
C HIS A 39 2.47 23.19 -12.58
N GLY A 40 3.59 23.71 -12.08
CA GLY A 40 4.31 23.14 -10.93
C GLY A 40 3.49 22.96 -9.65
N GLY A 41 2.40 23.71 -9.47
CA GLY A 41 1.48 23.51 -8.35
C GLY A 41 0.75 22.17 -8.39
N LEU A 42 0.25 21.76 -9.57
CA LEU A 42 -0.48 20.49 -9.72
C LEU A 42 0.49 19.31 -9.75
N GLU A 43 1.64 19.49 -10.40
CA GLU A 43 2.77 18.56 -10.31
C GLU A 43 3.09 18.24 -8.84
N THR A 44 3.27 19.28 -8.01
CA THR A 44 3.57 19.14 -6.58
C THR A 44 2.41 18.50 -5.81
N ASP A 45 1.17 18.93 -6.04
CA ASP A 45 0.01 18.41 -5.33
C ASP A 45 -0.19 16.90 -5.56
N PHE A 46 -0.09 16.43 -6.80
CA PHE A 46 -0.19 15.00 -7.12
C PHE A 46 0.98 14.20 -6.56
N TYR A 47 2.20 14.75 -6.61
CA TYR A 47 3.37 14.12 -5.99
C TYR A 47 3.19 13.97 -4.47
N LEU A 48 2.71 15.00 -3.77
CA LEU A 48 2.46 14.94 -2.33
C LEU A 48 1.37 13.94 -1.96
N LEU A 49 0.34 13.79 -2.81
CA LEU A 49 -0.67 12.74 -2.64
C LEU A 49 -0.06 11.34 -2.79
N ALA A 50 0.87 11.13 -3.73
CA ALA A 50 1.57 9.85 -3.86
C ALA A 50 2.44 9.57 -2.62
N GLU A 51 3.17 10.57 -2.15
CA GLU A 51 4.00 10.50 -0.93
C GLU A 51 3.18 10.10 0.30
N ALA A 52 1.97 10.63 0.44
CA ALA A 52 1.07 10.31 1.54
C ALA A 52 0.58 8.84 1.54
N VAL A 53 0.67 8.13 0.41
CA VAL A 53 0.26 6.72 0.29
C VAL A 53 1.39 5.76 0.66
N TYR A 54 2.66 6.12 0.48
CA TYR A 54 3.79 5.24 0.78
C TYR A 54 3.82 4.68 2.22
N PRO A 55 3.50 5.46 3.28
CA PRO A 55 3.43 4.92 4.63
C PRO A 55 2.45 3.74 4.75
N GLN A 56 1.30 3.80 4.09
CA GLN A 56 0.32 2.72 4.13
C GLN A 56 0.79 1.47 3.36
N LEU A 57 1.54 1.65 2.27
CA LEU A 57 2.20 0.55 1.57
C LEU A 57 3.23 -0.14 2.47
N ALA A 58 4.04 0.63 3.21
CA ALA A 58 5.02 0.08 4.14
C ALA A 58 4.36 -0.77 5.25
N VAL A 59 3.26 -0.29 5.84
CA VAL A 59 2.49 -1.04 6.85
C VAL A 59 1.96 -2.36 6.27
N LEU A 60 1.38 -2.33 5.05
CA LEU A 60 0.88 -3.56 4.41
C LEU A 60 2.01 -4.53 4.09
N ASP A 61 3.20 -4.06 3.76
CA ASP A 61 4.37 -4.88 3.45
C ASP A 61 4.89 -5.62 4.67
N GLU A 62 4.91 -4.94 5.82
CA GLU A 62 5.23 -5.50 7.12
C GLU A 62 4.20 -6.56 7.51
N GLN A 63 2.91 -6.21 7.51
CA GLN A 63 1.82 -7.13 7.84
C GLN A 63 1.81 -8.37 6.93
N ILE A 64 2.00 -8.21 5.62
CA ILE A 64 2.10 -9.33 4.68
C ILE A 64 3.28 -10.24 5.04
N THR A 65 4.42 -9.66 5.46
CA THR A 65 5.62 -10.41 5.83
C THR A 65 5.40 -11.22 7.10
N GLU A 66 4.86 -10.61 8.14
CA GLU A 66 4.56 -11.25 9.42
C GLU A 66 3.51 -12.36 9.25
N TRP A 67 2.37 -12.03 8.65
CA TRP A 67 1.29 -12.99 8.45
C TRP A 67 1.71 -14.14 7.55
N ALA A 68 2.59 -13.93 6.57
CA ALA A 68 3.12 -15.01 5.74
C ALA A 68 3.94 -16.05 6.56
N ARG A 69 4.59 -15.60 7.65
CA ARG A 69 5.29 -16.47 8.60
C ARG A 69 4.35 -17.11 9.63
N GLY A 70 3.11 -16.64 9.71
CA GLY A 70 2.16 -17.04 10.74
C GLY A 70 2.38 -16.28 12.06
N GLU A 71 3.04 -15.12 11.99
CA GLU A 71 3.31 -14.18 13.08
C GLU A 71 2.35 -12.99 12.95
N GLY A 72 2.07 -12.29 14.07
CA GLY A 72 1.18 -11.13 14.12
C GLY A 72 0.08 -11.26 15.19
N ASP A 73 -0.50 -10.14 15.60
CA ASP A 73 -1.66 -10.11 16.50
C ASP A 73 -2.96 -10.00 15.69
N PRO A 74 -3.90 -10.97 15.78
CA PRO A 74 -5.22 -10.86 15.16
C PRO A 74 -6.10 -9.74 15.73
N ARG A 75 -5.65 -8.99 16.75
CA ARG A 75 -6.48 -8.09 17.56
C ARG A 75 -5.87 -6.71 17.84
N GLU A 76 -5.02 -6.18 16.97
CA GLU A 76 -4.83 -4.71 16.94
C GLU A 76 -5.98 -4.04 16.18
N ASP A 77 -7.21 -4.30 16.64
CA ASP A 77 -8.39 -3.53 16.29
C ASP A 77 -8.55 -2.46 17.38
N GLY A 78 -7.93 -1.29 17.16
CA GLY A 78 -8.19 -0.07 17.92
C GLY A 78 -9.45 0.63 17.44
#